data_AF-A0A4R8LTE3-F1
#
_entry.id   AF-A0A4R8LTE3-F1
#
_cell.length_a   1.000
_cell.length_b   1.000
_cell.length_c   1.000
_cell.angle_alpha   90.00
_cell.angle_beta   90.00
_cell.angle_gamma   90.00
#
_symmetry.space_group_name_H-M   'P 1'
#
loop_
_entity.id
_entity.type
_entity.pdbx_description
1 polymer ?
#
loop_
_entity_poly.entity_id
_entity_poly.type
_entity_poly.pdbx_seq_one_letter_code
_entity_poly.pdbx_strand_id
1 'polypeptide(L)'
;MALSLSSSYWLTTASTRCVDRDSYLSDARGRARPDVFERIARLHASNAAAISQHRPRQLRTRIVYALATRGKSVTSNEQMVAHLRELTSGQIAINAFDDDHNSIVRVPSVQRVAKFLNGATANEPRLVRVK
;
A
#
# COMPACT_ATOMS: atom_id res chain seq x y z
N MET A 1 39.02 -26.64 -15.00
CA MET A 1 38.18 -26.01 -16.04
C MET A 1 36.72 -26.25 -15.63
N ALA A 2 36.15 -25.32 -14.86
CA ALA A 2 34.81 -25.46 -14.29
C ALA A 2 33.80 -24.78 -15.23
N LEU A 3 32.92 -25.58 -15.85
CA LEU A 3 31.85 -25.07 -16.70
C LEU A 3 30.61 -24.78 -15.85
N SER A 4 30.34 -23.49 -15.75
CA SER A 4 29.05 -22.84 -15.49
C SER A 4 27.86 -23.63 -16.01
N LEU A 5 26.96 -24.09 -15.12
CA LEU A 5 25.60 -24.47 -15.49
C LEU A 5 24.62 -24.15 -14.35
N SER A 6 23.64 -23.32 -14.72
CA SER A 6 22.26 -23.28 -14.21
C SER A 6 21.95 -22.47 -12.95
N SER A 7 22.18 -21.16 -13.03
CA SER A 7 21.51 -20.13 -12.22
C SER A 7 20.08 -19.83 -12.71
N SER A 8 19.31 -20.86 -13.09
CA SER A 8 17.99 -20.70 -13.74
C SER A 8 16.83 -21.30 -12.95
N TYR A 9 17.07 -21.88 -11.77
CA TYR A 9 16.03 -22.61 -11.02
C TYR A 9 15.17 -21.74 -10.08
N TRP A 10 15.50 -20.47 -9.86
CA TRP A 10 14.75 -19.61 -8.92
C TRP A 10 13.68 -18.73 -9.58
N LEU A 11 13.55 -18.77 -10.90
CA LEU A 11 12.58 -17.94 -11.62
C LEU A 11 11.16 -18.55 -11.70
N THR A 12 10.95 -19.78 -11.23
CA THR A 12 9.72 -20.53 -11.56
C THR A 12 8.70 -20.68 -10.41
N THR A 13 9.02 -20.31 -9.17
CA THR A 13 8.08 -20.50 -8.03
C THR A 13 7.59 -19.20 -7.37
N ALA A 14 8.21 -18.05 -7.65
CA ALA A 14 7.69 -16.74 -7.25
C ALA A 14 6.72 -16.18 -8.31
N SER A 15 5.62 -16.92 -8.53
CA SER A 15 4.32 -16.46 -9.02
C SER A 15 4.30 -15.32 -10.06
N THR A 16 4.31 -15.70 -11.34
CA THR A 16 3.83 -14.86 -12.46
C THR A 16 2.40 -14.32 -12.24
N ARG A 17 1.59 -14.93 -11.36
CA ARG A 17 0.24 -14.42 -10.99
C ARG A 17 0.27 -13.18 -10.10
N CYS A 18 1.33 -12.94 -9.32
CA CYS A 18 1.40 -11.76 -8.46
C CYS A 18 1.77 -10.49 -9.22
N VAL A 19 2.54 -10.64 -10.31
CA VAL A 19 2.99 -9.52 -11.14
C VAL A 19 1.85 -8.97 -12.01
N ASP A 20 0.95 -9.83 -12.49
CA ASP A 20 -0.11 -9.44 -13.44
C ASP A 20 -1.24 -8.61 -12.81
N ARG A 21 -1.44 -8.72 -11.49
CA ARG A 21 -2.50 -7.96 -10.78
C ARG A 21 -2.10 -6.55 -10.40
N ASP A 22 -0.80 -6.27 -10.34
CA ASP A 22 -0.25 -5.00 -9.91
C ASP A 22 0.19 -4.20 -11.14
N SER A 23 -0.68 -3.28 -11.58
CA SER A 23 -0.44 -2.47 -12.79
C SER A 23 0.90 -1.74 -12.75
N TYR A 24 1.42 -1.45 -11.54
CA TYR A 24 2.69 -0.78 -11.33
C TYR A 24 3.91 -1.65 -11.68
N LEU A 25 3.89 -2.96 -11.41
CA LEU A 25 5.00 -3.85 -11.76
C LEU A 25 5.08 -4.09 -13.27
N SER A 26 3.93 -4.22 -13.93
CA SER A 26 3.85 -4.29 -15.39
C SER A 26 4.38 -3.01 -16.05
N ASP A 27 3.98 -1.83 -15.54
CA ASP A 27 4.52 -0.55 -15.98
C ASP A 27 6.03 -0.43 -15.74
N ALA A 28 6.52 -0.88 -14.58
CA ALA A 28 7.95 -0.86 -14.24
C ALA A 28 8.77 -1.75 -15.18
N ARG A 29 8.24 -2.92 -15.58
CA ARG A 29 8.90 -3.84 -16.53
C ARG A 29 9.18 -3.19 -17.88
N GLY A 30 8.26 -2.35 -18.37
CA GLY A 30 8.39 -1.68 -19.67
C GLY A 30 9.38 -0.51 -19.68
N ARG A 31 9.79 0.01 -18.50
CA ARG A 31 10.57 1.25 -18.39
C ARG A 31 11.92 1.09 -17.68
N ALA A 32 12.05 0.11 -16.79
CA ALA A 32 13.26 -0.11 -16.02
C ALA A 32 14.29 -0.95 -16.78
N ARG A 33 15.58 -0.72 -16.49
CA ARG A 33 16.64 -1.64 -16.91
C ARG A 33 16.39 -3.03 -16.31
N PRO A 34 16.77 -4.13 -17.00
CA PRO A 34 16.47 -5.48 -16.54
C PRO A 34 16.95 -5.80 -15.12
N ASP A 35 18.16 -5.36 -14.77
CA ASP A 35 18.78 -5.53 -13.45
C ASP A 35 18.00 -4.80 -12.35
N VAL A 36 17.52 -3.59 -12.64
CA VAL A 36 16.70 -2.79 -11.74
C VAL A 36 15.32 -3.42 -11.55
N PHE A 37 14.70 -3.86 -12.64
CA PHE A 37 13.39 -4.54 -12.59
C PHE A 37 13.45 -5.81 -11.77
N GLU A 38 14.48 -6.65 -11.96
CA GLU A 38 14.66 -7.89 -11.21
C GLU A 38 14.79 -7.62 -9.70
N ARG A 39 15.53 -6.58 -9.33
CA ARG A 39 15.64 -6.15 -7.93
C ARG A 39 14.31 -5.68 -7.35
N ILE A 40 13.54 -4.88 -8.10
CA ILE A 40 12.21 -4.40 -7.69
C ILE A 40 11.27 -5.60 -7.51
N ALA A 41 11.21 -6.51 -8.49
CA ALA A 41 10.35 -7.69 -8.44
C ALA A 41 10.65 -8.57 -7.22
N ARG A 42 11.93 -8.81 -6.89
CA ARG A 42 12.34 -9.53 -5.67
C ARG A 42 11.85 -8.84 -4.39
N LEU A 43 12.00 -7.52 -4.31
CA LEU A 43 11.52 -6.75 -3.15
C LEU A 43 10.00 -6.84 -3.01
N HIS A 44 9.26 -6.72 -4.10
CA HIS A 44 7.80 -6.87 -4.08
C HIS A 44 7.38 -8.27 -3.61
N ALA A 45 8.02 -9.33 -4.12
CA ALA A 45 7.74 -10.70 -3.69
C ALA A 45 8.05 -10.91 -2.20
N SER A 46 9.19 -10.41 -1.72
CA SER A 46 9.57 -10.48 -0.30
C SER A 46 8.58 -9.74 0.60
N ASN A 47 8.16 -8.54 0.19
CA ASN A 47 7.19 -7.75 0.95
C ASN A 47 5.80 -8.43 0.99
N ALA A 48 5.35 -8.98 -0.14
CA ALA A 48 4.09 -9.71 -0.20
C ALA A 48 4.10 -10.94 0.73
N ALA A 49 5.21 -11.69 0.76
CA ALA A 49 5.39 -12.80 1.69
C ALA A 49 5.33 -12.34 3.14
N ALA A 50 6.06 -11.27 3.50
CA ALA A 50 6.06 -10.72 4.85
C ALA A 50 4.67 -10.24 5.29
N ILE A 51 3.94 -9.53 4.42
CA ILE A 51 2.58 -9.05 4.70
C ILE A 51 1.62 -10.23 4.90
N SER A 52 1.69 -11.27 4.08
CA SER A 52 0.79 -12.43 4.18
C SER A 52 0.93 -13.21 5.49
N GLN A 53 2.11 -13.16 6.11
CA GLN A 53 2.41 -13.81 7.38
C GLN A 53 2.22 -12.87 8.58
N HIS A 54 2.02 -11.58 8.34
CA HIS A 54 1.91 -10.60 9.40
C HIS A 54 0.60 -10.76 10.17
N ARG A 55 0.71 -10.81 11.50
CA ARG A 55 -0.43 -10.80 12.42
C ARG A 55 -0.37 -9.52 13.25
N PRO A 56 -1.11 -8.46 12.86
CA PRO A 56 -1.04 -7.20 13.56
C PRO A 56 -1.57 -7.33 14.99
N ARG A 57 -0.85 -6.73 15.93
CA ARG A 57 -1.33 -6.52 17.30
C ARG A 57 -2.00 -5.16 17.36
N GLN A 58 -3.15 -5.09 18.04
CA GLN A 58 -3.81 -3.82 18.27
C GLN A 58 -2.94 -2.93 19.18
N LEU A 59 -2.73 -1.67 18.79
CA LEU A 59 -1.94 -0.71 19.57
C LEU A 59 -2.80 0.49 19.98
N ARG A 60 -2.44 1.17 21.07
CA ARG A 60 -3.09 2.43 21.46
C ARG A 60 -2.39 3.61 20.78
N THR A 61 -2.64 3.80 19.48
CA THR A 61 -2.01 4.86 18.69
C THR A 61 -3.00 5.57 17.77
N ARG A 62 -2.74 6.82 17.43
CA ARG A 62 -3.58 7.53 16.46
C ARG A 62 -3.28 7.04 15.04
N ILE A 63 -4.32 6.79 14.25
CA ILE A 63 -4.22 6.51 12.82
C ILE A 63 -4.83 7.69 12.03
N VAL A 64 -4.08 8.19 11.05
CA VAL A 64 -4.57 9.14 10.05
C VAL A 64 -4.48 8.44 8.69
N TYR A 65 -5.62 8.30 8.02
CA TYR A 65 -5.75 7.45 6.84
C TYR A 65 -6.34 8.22 5.65
N ALA A 66 -5.60 8.27 4.55
CA ALA A 66 -6.09 8.81 3.28
C ALA A 66 -6.66 7.67 2.43
N LEU A 67 -7.97 7.66 2.22
CA LEU A 67 -8.67 6.60 1.50
C LEU A 67 -8.88 6.99 0.03
N ALA A 68 -8.32 6.22 -0.89
CA ALA A 68 -8.61 6.30 -2.32
C ALA A 68 -9.96 5.61 -2.60
N THR A 69 -10.96 6.34 -3.10
CA THR A 69 -12.32 5.81 -3.29
C THR A 69 -12.58 5.24 -4.69
N ARG A 70 -11.69 5.49 -5.66
CA ARG A 70 -11.84 4.97 -7.04
C ARG A 70 -11.09 3.64 -7.16
N GLY A 71 -11.79 2.54 -7.44
CA GLY A 71 -11.14 1.24 -7.67
C GLY A 71 -11.99 0.02 -7.31
N LYS A 72 -11.38 -1.17 -7.36
CA LYS A 72 -12.05 -2.48 -7.20
C LYS A 72 -12.53 -2.79 -5.78
N SER A 73 -12.23 -1.95 -4.79
CA SER A 73 -12.70 -2.08 -3.42
C SER A 73 -13.23 -0.73 -2.98
N VAL A 74 -14.47 -0.41 -3.35
CA VAL A 74 -15.18 0.74 -2.77
C VAL A 74 -15.62 0.30 -1.38
N THR A 75 -14.68 0.34 -0.44
CA THR A 75 -14.96 0.16 0.98
C THR A 75 -15.56 1.47 1.50
N SER A 76 -16.73 1.41 2.13
CA SER A 76 -17.30 2.62 2.74
C SER A 76 -16.37 3.13 3.86
N ASN A 77 -16.46 4.42 4.20
CA ASN A 77 -15.68 4.97 5.32
C ASN A 77 -15.91 4.17 6.61
N GLU A 78 -17.13 3.72 6.86
CA GLU A 78 -17.51 2.92 8.03
C GLU A 78 -16.82 1.55 8.05
N GLN A 79 -16.80 0.86 6.90
CA GLN A 79 -16.10 -0.42 6.76
C GLN A 79 -14.58 -0.24 6.96
N MET A 80 -14.01 0.86 6.46
CA MET A 80 -12.60 1.17 6.68
C MET A 80 -12.32 1.51 8.15
N VAL A 81 -13.20 2.26 8.82
CA VAL A 81 -13.08 2.50 10.27
C VAL A 81 -13.12 1.18 11.03
N ALA A 82 -14.05 0.27 10.71
CA ALA A 82 -14.14 -1.04 11.35
C ALA A 82 -12.85 -1.84 11.18
N HIS A 83 -12.26 -1.85 9.99
CA HIS A 83 -10.98 -2.52 9.75
C HIS A 83 -9.82 -1.87 10.52
N LEU A 84 -9.71 -0.53 10.51
CA LEU A 84 -8.67 0.17 11.26
C LEU A 84 -8.81 0.00 12.78
N ARG A 85 -10.02 -0.26 13.29
CA ARG A 85 -10.25 -0.56 14.70
C ARG A 85 -9.62 -1.89 15.13
N GLU A 86 -9.43 -2.83 14.23
CA GLU A 86 -8.67 -4.07 14.51
C GLU A 86 -7.19 -3.76 14.79
N LEU A 87 -6.67 -2.64 14.26
CA LEU A 87 -5.28 -2.22 14.38
C LEU A 87 -5.05 -1.24 15.54
N THR A 88 -6.06 -0.45 15.92
CA THR A 88 -5.92 0.55 16.97
C THR A 88 -7.10 0.73 17.91
N SER A 89 -6.79 0.92 19.19
CA SER A 89 -7.73 1.46 20.20
C SER A 89 -7.67 2.99 20.32
N GLY A 90 -6.74 3.64 19.63
CA GLY A 90 -6.59 5.09 19.61
C GLY A 90 -7.58 5.80 18.67
N GLN A 91 -7.31 7.07 18.39
CA GLN A 91 -8.14 7.87 17.48
C GLN A 91 -7.90 7.50 16.03
N ILE A 92 -8.96 7.61 15.21
CA ILE A 92 -8.89 7.36 13.78
C ILE A 92 -9.42 8.60 13.08
N ALA A 93 -8.63 9.15 12.16
CA ALA A 93 -9.05 10.21 11.24
C ALA A 93 -8.95 9.68 9.81
N ILE A 94 -10.05 9.67 9.08
CA ILE A 94 -10.10 9.24 7.68
C ILE A 94 -10.52 10.41 6.81
N ASN A 95 -9.86 10.61 5.68
CA ASN A 95 -10.37 11.45 4.62
C ASN A 95 -10.39 10.68 3.30
N ALA A 96 -11.51 10.76 2.59
CA ALA A 96 -11.70 10.15 1.29
C ALA A 96 -11.17 11.07 0.17
N PHE A 97 -10.56 10.48 -0.84
CA PHE A 97 -10.03 11.14 -2.03
C PHE A 97 -10.57 10.42 -3.26
N ASP A 98 -11.13 11.17 -4.20
CA ASP A 98 -11.60 10.67 -5.49
C ASP A 98 -10.43 10.36 -6.44
N ASP A 99 -9.65 9.38 -6.02
CA ASP A 99 -8.42 8.90 -6.59
C ASP A 99 -8.40 7.38 -6.48
N ASP A 100 -7.59 6.73 -7.31
CA ASP A 100 -7.27 5.32 -7.16
C ASP A 100 -5.95 5.12 -6.42
N HIS A 101 -5.64 3.86 -6.10
CA HIS A 101 -4.43 3.50 -5.35
C HIS A 101 -3.14 4.06 -5.98
N ASN A 102 -3.11 4.21 -7.30
CA ASN A 102 -1.95 4.72 -8.01
C ASN A 102 -1.98 6.25 -8.17
N SER A 103 -3.16 6.85 -8.39
CA SER A 103 -3.29 8.28 -8.63
C SER A 103 -3.17 9.11 -7.34
N ILE A 104 -3.54 8.55 -6.18
CA ILE A 104 -3.52 9.26 -4.89
C ILE A 104 -2.11 9.72 -4.49
N VAL A 105 -1.07 9.00 -4.92
CA VAL A 105 0.35 9.33 -4.66
C VAL A 105 0.99 10.20 -5.74
N ARG A 106 0.24 10.63 -6.76
CA ARG A 106 0.73 11.49 -7.86
C ARG A 106 0.24 12.91 -7.70
N VAL A 107 0.92 13.85 -8.35
CA VAL A 107 0.44 15.24 -8.48
C VAL A 107 -0.82 15.25 -9.36
N PRO A 108 -1.88 16.01 -9.01
CA PRO A 108 -1.98 16.94 -7.86
C PRO A 108 -2.46 16.30 -6.54
N SER A 109 -2.89 15.05 -6.55
CA SER A 109 -3.52 14.37 -5.40
C SER A 109 -2.62 14.28 -4.17
N VAL A 110 -1.33 14.03 -4.36
CA VAL A 110 -0.34 13.98 -3.29
C VAL A 110 -0.26 15.27 -2.47
N GLN A 111 -0.51 16.43 -3.09
CA GLN A 111 -0.51 17.71 -2.39
C GLN A 111 -1.73 17.85 -1.46
N ARG A 112 -2.90 17.36 -1.90
CA ARG A 112 -4.11 17.32 -1.06
C ARG A 112 -3.94 16.34 0.10
N VAL A 113 -3.33 15.18 -0.16
CA VAL A 113 -3.01 14.18 0.88
C VAL A 113 -2.03 14.77 1.90
N ALA A 114 -0.94 15.40 1.45
CA ALA A 114 0.03 16.03 2.33
C ALA A 114 -0.61 17.11 3.22
N LYS A 115 -1.48 17.96 2.65
CA LYS A 115 -2.23 18.97 3.41
C LYS A 115 -3.11 18.32 4.49
N PHE A 116 -3.79 17.23 4.18
CA PHE A 116 -4.61 16.49 5.14
C PHE A 116 -3.77 15.89 6.27
N LEU A 117 -2.68 15.19 5.94
CA LEU A 117 -1.79 14.57 6.93
C LEU A 117 -1.17 15.62 7.87
N ASN A 118 -0.70 16.75 7.32
CA ASN A 118 -0.15 17.86 8.10
C ASN A 118 -1.21 18.54 8.98
N GLY A 119 -2.44 18.71 8.48
CA GLY A 119 -3.54 19.28 9.26
C GLY A 119 -4.01 18.35 10.39
N ALA A 120 -3.86 17.04 10.21
CA ALA A 120 -4.18 16.05 11.23
C ALA A 120 -3.12 16.00 12.34
N THR A 121 -1.83 16.17 12.02
CA THR A 121 -0.76 16.24 13.04
C THR A 121 -0.77 17.56 13.81
N ALA A 122 -1.17 18.67 13.17
CA ALA A 122 -1.26 19.98 13.81
C ALA A 122 -2.47 20.15 14.75
N ASN A 123 -3.53 19.36 14.59
CA ASN A 123 -4.69 19.39 15.48
C ASN A 123 -4.64 18.24 16.52
N GLU A 124 -4.39 18.62 17.77
CA GLU A 124 -4.88 17.95 18.98
C GLU A 124 -6.42 17.74 18.91
N PRO A 125 -6.98 16.73 19.59
CA PRO A 125 -8.11 15.98 19.07
C PRO A 125 -9.43 16.75 19.04
N ARG A 126 -9.90 17.09 17.83
CA ARG A 126 -11.31 17.37 17.61
C ARG A 126 -12.09 16.06 17.53
N LEU A 127 -12.85 15.80 18.59
CA LEU A 127 -13.87 14.78 18.70
C LEU A 127 -14.85 14.91 17.52
N VAL A 128 -14.78 14.02 16.53
CA VAL A 128 -15.86 13.88 15.56
C VAL A 128 -16.95 13.04 16.23
N ARG A 129 -17.92 13.73 16.81
CA ARG A 129 -19.17 13.14 17.29
C ARG A 129 -20.02 12.88 16.05
N VAL A 130 -20.23 11.60 15.72
CA VAL A 130 -21.21 11.19 14.72
C VAL A 130 -22.60 11.54 15.29
N LYS A 131 -23.40 12.29 14.54
CA LYS A 131 -24.83 12.45 14.81
C LYS A 131 -25.57 11.25 14.27
#